data_AF-X1P9G9-F1
#
_entry.id   AF-X1P9G9-F1
#
_cell.length_a   1.000
_cell.length_b   1.000
_cell.length_c   1.000
_cell.angle_alpha   90.00
_cell.angle_beta   90.00
_cell.angle_gamma   90.00
#
_symmetry.space_group_name_H-M   'P 1'
#
loop_
_entity.id
_entity.type
_entity.pdbx_description
1 polymer ?
#
loop_
_entity_poly.entity_id
_entity_poly.type
_entity_poly.pdbx_seq_one_letter_code
_entity_poly.pdbx_strand_id
1 'polypeptide(L)'
;HGIFNNFTTGAPICLIIENKDVDSSKSEKIKNILRPSHADFSRLMRYGESADYRGGGRFSGRITAGFVMAGAIAKQILSLNNIKIIAYTKEIGGIIDDKEYDFKKIKILRDKSDVGVLDNGNSQKISELILQMKEEKNSVGGIVKCNVENFPAGVGNPIFNNLQSDISKAIFSIPAVKGIEFGAGFKAARMKGSEHNDPWIIQDGKIKTSKNDAGGIIGGISTGMPIEFNVCFKPTPSISKSQKTIDIKFDGRDRTDNRRKA
;
A
#
# COMPACT_ATOMS: atom_id res chain seq x y z
N HIS A 1 0.90 27.60 9.02
CA HIS A 1 -0.44 28.05 8.58
C HIS A 1 -1.40 26.86 8.53
N GLY A 2 -2.72 27.09 8.63
CA GLY A 2 -3.75 26.05 8.55
C GLY A 2 -4.33 25.59 9.89
N ILE A 3 -3.63 25.80 11.01
CA ILE A 3 -4.08 25.46 12.37
C ILE A 3 -4.04 26.70 13.25
N PHE A 4 -5.10 26.94 14.02
CA PHE A 4 -5.21 27.99 15.04
C PHE A 4 -5.93 27.43 16.26
N ASN A 5 -5.35 27.60 17.46
CA ASN A 5 -5.90 27.08 18.73
C ASN A 5 -6.26 25.58 18.69
N ASN A 6 -5.43 24.75 18.04
CA ASN A 6 -5.67 23.32 17.80
C ASN A 6 -6.84 22.97 16.86
N PHE A 7 -7.43 23.95 16.18
CA PHE A 7 -8.46 23.73 15.17
C PHE A 7 -7.94 24.03 13.76
N THR A 8 -8.45 23.29 12.77
CA THR A 8 -8.19 23.59 11.37
C THR A 8 -8.92 24.88 10.99
N THR A 9 -8.28 25.70 10.17
CA THR A 9 -8.79 27.03 9.76
C THR A 9 -9.41 27.04 8.36
N GLY A 10 -9.39 25.90 7.66
CA GLY A 10 -9.71 25.80 6.23
C GLY A 10 -8.57 26.21 5.30
N ALA A 11 -7.57 26.94 5.78
CA ALA A 11 -6.35 27.25 5.03
C ALA A 11 -5.43 26.02 4.90
N PRO A 12 -4.51 25.98 3.92
CA PRO A 12 -3.56 24.88 3.74
C PRO A 12 -2.76 24.55 5.00
N ILE A 13 -2.67 23.26 5.32
CA ILE A 13 -1.85 22.74 6.43
C ILE A 13 -0.52 22.24 5.85
N CYS A 14 0.59 22.77 6.36
CA CYS A 14 1.93 22.30 6.04
C CYS A 14 2.46 21.45 7.20
N LEU A 15 2.93 20.24 6.89
CA LEU A 15 3.56 19.33 7.85
C LEU A 15 4.99 19.04 7.39
N ILE A 16 5.93 19.04 8.32
CA ILE A 16 7.36 18.84 8.05
C ILE A 16 7.86 17.72 8.96
N ILE A 17 8.58 16.76 8.38
CA ILE A 17 9.38 15.77 9.12
C ILE A 17 10.83 15.97 8.73
N GLU A 18 11.67 16.23 9.73
CA GLU A 18 13.11 16.36 9.53
C GLU A 18 13.75 14.98 9.36
N ASN A 19 14.57 14.84 8.32
CA ASN A 19 15.35 13.63 8.10
C ASN A 19 16.72 13.76 8.77
N LYS A 20 16.93 12.99 9.85
CA LYS A 20 18.18 13.01 10.63
C LYS A 20 19.29 12.13 10.04
N ASP A 21 18.95 11.19 9.15
CA ASP A 21 19.87 10.19 8.60
C ASP A 21 20.16 10.44 7.10
N VAL A 22 20.75 11.60 6.81
CA VAL A 22 21.21 11.94 5.45
C VAL A 22 22.67 11.53 5.29
N ASP A 23 22.90 10.41 4.60
CA ASP A 23 24.23 9.96 4.18
C ASP A 23 24.27 9.81 2.65
N SER A 24 24.84 10.80 1.97
CA SER A 24 24.98 10.82 0.51
C SER A 24 26.08 9.89 0.00
N SER A 25 27.05 9.50 0.84
CA SER A 25 28.23 8.73 0.44
C SER A 25 27.88 7.35 -0.12
N LYS A 26 26.85 6.71 0.45
CA LYS A 26 26.34 5.41 -0.02
C LYS A 26 25.70 5.51 -1.40
N SER A 27 25.01 6.62 -1.68
CA SER A 27 24.36 6.84 -2.97
C SER A 27 25.38 7.09 -4.08
N GLU A 28 26.50 7.75 -3.76
CA GLU A 28 27.59 8.04 -4.70
C GLU A 28 28.19 6.77 -5.30
N LYS A 29 28.40 5.74 -4.49
CA LYS A 29 29.02 4.46 -4.91
C LYS A 29 28.19 3.71 -5.95
N ILE A 30 26.88 3.95 -6.00
CA ILE A 30 25.93 3.24 -6.87
C ILE A 30 25.31 4.14 -7.94
N LYS A 31 25.81 5.36 -8.13
CA LYS A 31 25.19 6.37 -9.01
C LYS A 31 25.04 5.93 -10.47
N ASN A 32 25.98 5.11 -10.94
CA ASN A 32 26.00 4.59 -12.31
C ASN A 32 25.40 3.18 -12.42
N ILE A 33 24.95 2.59 -11.31
CA ILE A 33 24.45 1.22 -11.28
C ILE A 33 22.92 1.25 -11.38
N LEU A 34 22.36 0.61 -12.39
CA LEU A 34 20.91 0.44 -12.48
C LEU A 34 20.48 -0.67 -11.54
N ARG A 35 19.95 -0.39 -10.35
CA ARG A 35 19.58 -1.48 -9.45
C ARG A 35 18.34 -2.21 -10.00
N PRO A 36 18.35 -3.55 -10.06
CA PRO A 36 17.19 -4.31 -10.50
C PRO A 36 15.94 -3.90 -9.74
N SER A 37 14.84 -3.72 -10.47
CA SER A 37 13.53 -3.38 -9.88
C SER A 37 13.45 -2.05 -9.10
N HIS A 38 14.45 -1.18 -9.23
CA HIS A 38 14.40 0.23 -8.81
C HIS A 38 14.05 1.16 -9.98
N ALA A 39 13.73 2.41 -9.66
CA ALA A 39 13.40 3.45 -10.63
C ALA A 39 14.63 4.07 -11.32
N ASP A 40 15.83 3.52 -11.14
CA ASP A 40 17.08 4.15 -11.59
C ASP A 40 17.07 4.40 -13.11
N PHE A 41 16.69 3.39 -13.91
CA PHE A 41 16.60 3.50 -15.37
C PHE A 41 15.48 4.42 -15.83
N SER A 42 14.26 4.21 -15.31
CA SER A 42 13.09 4.99 -15.72
C SER A 42 13.22 6.46 -15.33
N ARG A 43 13.83 6.75 -14.17
CA ARG A 43 14.18 8.10 -13.77
C ARG A 43 15.19 8.71 -14.75
N LEU A 44 16.26 7.98 -15.09
CA LEU A 44 17.24 8.50 -16.04
C LEU A 44 16.60 8.82 -17.40
N MET A 45 15.75 7.95 -17.92
CA MET A 45 15.04 8.19 -19.19
C MET A 45 14.05 9.34 -19.12
N ARG A 46 13.43 9.58 -17.95
CA ARG A 46 12.46 10.66 -17.78
C ARG A 46 13.10 12.04 -17.59
N TYR A 47 14.26 12.11 -16.90
CA TYR A 47 14.86 13.36 -16.42
C TYR A 47 16.26 13.64 -16.96
N GLY A 48 16.85 12.73 -17.74
CA GLY A 48 18.20 12.90 -18.31
C GLY A 48 19.25 13.18 -17.24
N GLU A 49 20.13 14.13 -17.51
CA GLU A 49 21.22 14.55 -16.59
C GLU A 49 20.71 15.10 -15.25
N SER A 50 19.46 15.57 -15.18
CA SER A 50 18.83 16.05 -13.94
C SER A 50 18.26 14.92 -13.06
N ALA A 51 18.51 13.66 -13.42
CA ALA A 51 18.08 12.50 -12.66
C ALA A 51 18.88 12.37 -11.35
N ASP A 52 18.40 12.98 -10.27
CA ASP A 52 19.01 12.87 -8.94
C ASP A 52 19.08 11.40 -8.46
N TYR A 53 20.29 10.84 -8.43
CA TYR A 53 20.59 9.46 -8.04
C TYR A 53 20.49 9.17 -6.55
N ARG A 54 20.45 10.22 -5.72
CA ARG A 54 20.49 10.07 -4.26
C ARG A 54 19.26 9.35 -3.75
N GLY A 55 19.48 8.47 -2.76
CA GLY A 55 18.40 7.84 -2.02
C GLY A 55 17.55 8.86 -1.27
N GLY A 56 16.27 8.54 -1.03
CA GLY A 56 15.38 9.34 -0.20
C GLY A 56 14.51 10.37 -0.92
N GLY A 57 14.62 10.52 -2.25
CA GLY A 57 13.72 11.35 -3.05
C GLY A 57 12.36 10.69 -3.34
N ARG A 58 11.61 11.23 -4.32
CA ARG A 58 10.25 10.79 -4.72
C ARG A 58 10.08 9.31 -5.08
N PHE A 59 11.18 8.60 -5.34
CA PHE A 59 11.19 7.16 -5.65
C PHE A 59 11.55 6.28 -4.45
N SER A 60 11.74 6.87 -3.27
CA SER A 60 12.01 6.19 -2.02
C SER A 60 10.72 5.91 -1.26
N GLY A 61 10.71 4.83 -0.47
CA GLY A 61 9.66 4.57 0.51
C GLY A 61 9.46 5.73 1.50
N ARG A 62 10.44 6.61 1.72
CA ARG A 62 10.31 7.78 2.61
C ARG A 62 9.16 8.71 2.23
N ILE A 63 8.73 8.73 0.97
CA ILE A 63 7.57 9.54 0.54
C ILE A 63 6.28 9.15 1.29
N THR A 64 6.16 7.90 1.75
CA THR A 64 4.98 7.43 2.47
C THR A 64 4.82 8.07 3.84
N ALA A 65 5.87 8.62 4.44
CA ALA A 65 5.75 9.41 5.67
C ALA A 65 4.82 10.62 5.46
N GLY A 66 4.92 11.27 4.28
CA GLY A 66 4.00 12.33 3.87
C GLY A 66 2.57 11.84 3.72
N PHE A 67 2.37 10.65 3.14
CA PHE A 67 1.03 10.05 3.02
C PHE A 67 0.44 9.69 4.38
N VAL A 68 1.23 9.17 5.31
CA VAL A 68 0.80 8.84 6.68
C VAL A 68 0.41 10.11 7.43
N MET A 69 1.19 11.19 7.31
CA MET A 69 0.86 12.49 7.89
C MET A 69 -0.48 13.04 7.38
N ALA A 70 -0.68 13.07 6.05
CA ALA A 70 -1.94 13.51 5.46
C ALA A 70 -3.10 12.56 5.86
N GLY A 71 -2.85 11.26 5.88
CA GLY A 71 -3.79 10.23 6.29
C GLY A 71 -4.22 10.36 7.76
N ALA A 72 -3.33 10.79 8.66
CA ALA A 72 -3.67 11.03 10.06
C ALA A 72 -4.67 12.19 10.22
N ILE A 73 -4.53 13.26 9.44
CA ILE A 73 -5.52 14.35 9.38
C ILE A 73 -6.83 13.85 8.76
N ALA A 74 -6.75 13.13 7.63
CA ALA A 74 -7.93 12.57 6.98
C ALA A 74 -8.73 11.62 7.90
N LYS A 75 -8.05 10.78 8.69
CA LYS A 75 -8.67 9.91 9.68
C LYS A 75 -9.42 10.68 10.76
N GLN A 76 -8.89 11.83 11.20
CA GLN A 76 -9.60 12.69 12.16
C GLN A 76 -10.90 13.23 11.56
N ILE A 77 -10.87 13.72 10.31
CA ILE A 77 -12.06 14.21 9.60
C ILE A 77 -13.10 13.09 9.44
N LEU A 78 -12.68 11.91 8.99
CA LEU A 78 -13.55 10.76 8.80
C LEU A 78 -14.18 10.29 10.13
N SER A 79 -13.44 10.38 11.23
CA SER A 79 -13.93 9.99 12.56
C SER A 79 -15.11 10.84 13.05
N LEU A 80 -15.23 12.09 12.59
CA LEU A 80 -16.39 12.95 12.88
C LEU A 80 -17.71 12.36 12.36
N ASN A 81 -17.63 11.52 11.32
CA ASN A 81 -18.77 10.80 10.73
C ASN A 81 -18.80 9.32 11.15
N ASN A 82 -18.07 8.94 12.22
CA ASN A 82 -17.95 7.57 12.72
C ASN A 82 -17.42 6.56 11.66
N ILE A 83 -16.75 7.05 10.62
CA ILE A 83 -16.09 6.21 9.61
C ILE A 83 -14.80 5.68 10.21
N LYS A 84 -14.61 4.36 10.17
CA LYS A 84 -13.47 3.69 10.79
C LYS A 84 -12.67 2.96 9.75
N ILE A 85 -11.35 3.17 9.76
CA ILE A 85 -10.42 2.54 8.82
C ILE A 85 -9.36 1.76 9.57
N ILE A 86 -9.23 0.48 9.20
CA ILE A 86 -8.18 -0.41 9.67
C ILE A 86 -7.52 -1.13 8.50
N ALA A 87 -6.20 -1.29 8.58
CA ALA A 87 -5.44 -2.16 7.69
C ALA A 87 -4.57 -3.10 8.54
N TYR A 88 -4.36 -4.30 8.05
CA TYR A 88 -3.57 -5.36 8.68
C TYR A 88 -2.97 -6.28 7.63
N THR A 89 -1.92 -7.01 8.01
CA THR A 89 -1.24 -7.96 7.12
C THR A 89 -2.13 -9.19 6.94
N LYS A 90 -2.45 -9.51 5.68
CA LYS A 90 -3.20 -10.71 5.29
C LYS A 90 -2.28 -11.83 4.84
N GLU A 91 -1.15 -11.51 4.22
CA GLU A 91 -0.19 -12.53 3.76
C GLU A 91 1.23 -11.99 3.77
N ILE A 92 2.19 -12.82 4.17
CA ILE A 92 3.62 -12.61 3.89
C ILE A 92 4.19 -13.90 3.34
N GLY A 93 4.75 -13.85 2.13
CA GLY A 93 5.45 -14.98 1.52
C GLY A 93 4.65 -16.28 1.41
N GLY A 94 3.35 -16.21 1.14
CA GLY A 94 2.47 -17.37 1.05
C GLY A 94 1.90 -17.85 2.38
N ILE A 95 2.30 -17.29 3.52
CA ILE A 95 1.65 -17.56 4.81
C ILE A 95 0.46 -16.62 4.94
N ILE A 96 -0.75 -17.18 4.81
CA ILE A 96 -2.01 -16.44 4.76
C ILE A 96 -2.69 -16.44 6.14
N ASP A 97 -3.16 -15.27 6.55
CA ASP A 97 -4.06 -15.04 7.68
C ASP A 97 -5.44 -14.59 7.19
N ASP A 98 -6.34 -15.56 7.06
CA ASP A 98 -7.73 -15.36 6.62
C ASP A 98 -8.71 -15.28 7.80
N LYS A 99 -8.24 -15.04 9.02
CA LYS A 99 -9.15 -14.91 10.17
C LYS A 99 -9.96 -13.62 10.09
N GLU A 100 -11.26 -13.76 10.32
CA GLU A 100 -12.20 -12.65 10.40
C GLU A 100 -12.53 -12.33 11.86
N TYR A 101 -12.50 -11.03 12.19
CA TYR A 101 -12.80 -10.50 13.50
C TYR A 101 -13.53 -9.17 13.36
N ASP A 102 -14.23 -8.74 14.41
CA ASP A 102 -14.77 -7.39 14.47
C ASP A 102 -13.65 -6.33 14.52
N PHE A 103 -13.99 -5.10 14.14
CA PHE A 103 -13.04 -3.98 14.09
C PHE A 103 -12.21 -3.78 15.37
N LYS A 104 -12.83 -3.89 16.55
CA LYS A 104 -12.14 -3.64 17.83
C LYS A 104 -11.09 -4.73 18.06
N LYS A 105 -11.46 -5.98 17.80
CA LYS A 105 -10.56 -7.12 17.95
C LYS A 105 -9.43 -7.11 16.93
N ILE A 106 -9.70 -6.76 15.66
CA ILE A 106 -8.64 -6.56 14.64
C ILE A 106 -7.61 -5.56 15.15
N LYS A 107 -8.06 -4.40 15.67
CA LYS A 107 -7.16 -3.36 16.18
C LYS A 107 -6.24 -3.89 17.28
N ILE A 108 -6.81 -4.58 18.27
CA ILE A 108 -6.05 -5.13 19.41
C ILE A 108 -5.03 -6.18 18.95
N LEU A 109 -5.43 -7.09 18.05
CA LEU A 109 -4.56 -8.18 17.60
C LEU A 109 -3.41 -7.64 16.73
N ARG A 110 -3.72 -6.80 15.75
CA ARG A 110 -2.72 -6.17 14.88
C ARG A 110 -1.69 -5.37 15.70
N ASP A 111 -2.14 -4.56 16.66
CA ASP A 111 -1.24 -3.70 17.46
C ASP A 111 -0.31 -4.50 18.39
N LYS A 112 -0.62 -5.78 18.63
CA LYS A 112 0.24 -6.71 19.40
C LYS A 112 1.19 -7.53 18.53
N SER A 113 0.98 -7.56 17.20
CA SER A 113 1.81 -8.33 16.27
C SER A 113 2.87 -7.44 15.63
N ASP A 114 4.14 -7.83 15.76
CA ASP A 114 5.27 -7.14 15.13
C ASP A 114 5.18 -7.11 13.59
N VAL A 115 4.43 -8.06 13.02
CA VAL A 115 4.24 -8.21 11.57
C VAL A 115 2.81 -7.87 11.13
N GLY A 116 1.98 -7.38 12.05
CA GLY A 116 0.65 -6.85 11.79
C GLY A 116 -0.41 -7.87 11.35
N VAL A 117 -0.17 -9.17 11.52
CA VAL A 117 -1.20 -10.22 11.32
C VAL A 117 -2.08 -10.35 12.56
N LEU A 118 -3.20 -11.05 12.44
CA LEU A 118 -4.21 -11.19 13.50
C LEU A 118 -4.07 -12.50 14.27
N ASP A 119 -3.61 -13.56 13.62
CA ASP A 119 -3.33 -14.85 14.23
C ASP A 119 -1.92 -14.96 14.81
N ASN A 120 -1.83 -15.32 16.10
CA ASN A 120 -0.55 -15.47 16.79
C ASN A 120 0.33 -16.57 16.19
N GLY A 121 -0.26 -17.69 15.73
CA GLY A 121 0.50 -18.79 15.13
C GLY A 121 1.11 -18.39 13.80
N ASN A 122 0.36 -17.69 12.95
CA ASN A 122 0.87 -17.11 11.73
C ASN A 122 1.92 -16.01 12.00
N SER A 123 1.74 -15.22 13.06
CA SER A 123 2.72 -14.21 13.47
C SER A 123 4.10 -14.83 13.74
N GLN A 124 4.14 -15.99 14.40
CA GLN A 124 5.39 -16.72 14.66
C GLN A 124 6.02 -17.24 13.37
N LYS A 125 5.25 -17.96 12.54
CA LYS A 125 5.72 -18.50 11.25
C LYS A 125 6.25 -17.41 10.31
N ILE A 126 5.57 -16.27 10.25
CA ILE A 126 5.99 -15.13 9.44
C ILE A 126 7.27 -14.51 10.00
N SER A 127 7.40 -14.41 11.33
CA SER A 127 8.62 -13.89 11.96
C SER A 127 9.82 -14.79 11.64
N GLU A 128 9.65 -16.11 11.72
CA GLU A 128 10.66 -17.10 11.31
C GLU A 128 11.02 -16.95 9.84
N LEU A 129 10.02 -16.82 8.95
CA LEU A 129 10.24 -16.60 7.52
C LEU A 129 11.03 -15.31 7.25
N ILE A 130 10.73 -14.21 7.94
CA ILE A 130 11.45 -12.94 7.79
C ILE A 130 12.90 -13.09 8.23
N LEU A 131 13.16 -13.80 9.34
CA LEU A 131 14.52 -14.09 9.80
C LEU A 131 15.28 -14.98 8.80
N GLN A 132 14.62 -16.01 8.27
CA GLN A 132 15.19 -16.84 7.21
C GLN A 132 15.55 -16.00 5.97
N MET A 133 14.64 -15.14 5.50
CA MET A 133 14.91 -14.27 4.36
C MET A 133 16.09 -13.32 4.63
N LYS A 134 16.24 -12.84 5.87
CA LYS A 134 17.39 -12.03 6.28
C LYS A 134 18.70 -12.81 6.22
N GLU A 135 18.74 -14.04 6.74
CA GLU A 135 19.91 -14.93 6.68
C GLU A 135 20.29 -15.25 5.23
N GLU A 136 19.28 -15.51 4.41
CA GLU A 136 19.41 -15.69 2.97
C GLU A 136 19.75 -14.40 2.21
N LYS A 137 19.89 -13.25 2.89
CA LYS A 137 20.16 -11.94 2.28
C LYS A 137 19.15 -11.59 1.19
N ASN A 138 17.90 -11.99 1.38
CA ASN A 138 16.79 -11.94 0.42
C ASN A 138 15.61 -11.15 0.98
N SER A 139 14.52 -11.04 0.21
CA SER A 139 13.27 -10.42 0.63
C SER A 139 12.07 -11.19 0.12
N VAL A 140 10.91 -10.92 0.71
CA VAL A 140 9.63 -11.50 0.32
C VAL A 140 8.55 -10.42 0.27
N GLY A 141 7.52 -10.63 -0.53
CA GLY A 141 6.36 -9.74 -0.67
C GLY A 141 5.24 -10.11 0.29
N GLY A 142 4.10 -9.46 0.11
CA GLY A 142 2.93 -9.74 0.94
C GLY A 142 1.66 -9.01 0.48
N ILE A 143 0.59 -9.27 1.20
CA ILE A 143 -0.73 -8.70 0.98
C ILE A 143 -1.20 -8.01 2.27
N VAL A 144 -1.68 -6.78 2.14
CA VAL A 144 -2.34 -6.03 3.22
C VAL A 144 -3.83 -5.97 2.93
N LYS A 145 -4.68 -6.33 3.90
CA LYS A 145 -6.13 -6.12 3.82
C LYS A 145 -6.49 -4.80 4.47
N CYS A 146 -7.36 -4.04 3.82
CA CYS A 146 -7.95 -2.81 4.35
C CYS A 146 -9.46 -3.01 4.50
N ASN A 147 -10.00 -2.52 5.62
CA ASN A 147 -11.42 -2.51 5.92
C ASN A 147 -11.85 -1.11 6.36
N VAL A 148 -12.94 -0.62 5.77
CA VAL A 148 -13.59 0.64 6.11
C VAL A 148 -15.03 0.39 6.54
N GLU A 149 -15.32 0.67 7.81
CA GLU A 149 -16.66 0.54 8.38
C GLU A 149 -17.40 1.88 8.43
N ASN A 150 -18.73 1.80 8.42
CA ASN A 150 -19.66 2.94 8.50
C ASN A 150 -19.48 3.98 7.38
N PHE A 151 -18.94 3.57 6.24
CA PHE A 151 -18.90 4.45 5.07
C PHE A 151 -20.34 4.63 4.55
N PRO A 152 -20.80 5.87 4.30
CA PRO A 152 -22.17 6.11 3.87
C PRO A 152 -22.43 5.47 2.50
N ALA A 153 -23.67 5.02 2.28
CA ALA A 153 -24.13 4.60 0.95
C ALA A 153 -24.28 5.81 0.02
N GLY A 154 -24.09 5.60 -1.29
CA GLY A 154 -24.32 6.63 -2.31
C GLY A 154 -23.13 7.56 -2.58
N VAL A 155 -21.94 7.27 -2.05
CA VAL A 155 -20.72 8.06 -2.30
C VAL A 155 -19.90 7.46 -3.45
N GLY A 156 -19.45 8.32 -4.35
CA GLY A 156 -18.77 7.94 -5.60
C GLY A 156 -19.57 8.36 -6.81
N ASN A 157 -19.02 8.17 -8.00
CA ASN A 157 -19.70 8.43 -9.26
C ASN A 157 -19.61 7.21 -10.19
N PRO A 158 -20.51 7.05 -11.17
CA PRO A 158 -20.28 6.15 -12.28
C PRO A 158 -19.09 6.64 -13.12
N ILE A 159 -18.31 5.72 -13.70
CA ILE A 159 -17.32 5.89 -14.78
C ILE A 159 -16.28 7.05 -14.60
N PHE A 160 -14.98 6.75 -14.71
CA PHE A 160 -13.84 7.68 -14.60
C PHE A 160 -13.59 8.35 -13.24
N ASN A 161 -14.61 8.66 -12.45
CA ASN A 161 -14.49 9.23 -11.10
C ASN A 161 -15.21 8.35 -10.05
N ASN A 162 -15.10 7.03 -10.25
CA ASN A 162 -15.69 6.07 -9.34
C ASN A 162 -14.80 5.78 -8.14
N LEU A 163 -15.44 5.39 -7.03
CA LEU A 163 -14.77 5.23 -5.75
C LEU A 163 -13.63 4.20 -5.81
N GLN A 164 -13.83 3.08 -6.53
CA GLN A 164 -12.78 2.06 -6.73
C GLN A 164 -11.58 2.61 -7.48
N SER A 165 -11.80 3.45 -8.49
CA SER A 165 -10.74 4.04 -9.31
C SER A 165 -9.92 5.06 -8.54
N ASP A 166 -10.57 5.91 -7.72
CA ASP A 166 -9.88 6.87 -6.86
C ASP A 166 -9.05 6.19 -5.77
N ILE A 167 -9.62 5.18 -5.09
CA ILE A 167 -8.90 4.36 -4.13
C ILE A 167 -7.72 3.67 -4.83
N SER A 168 -7.93 3.04 -5.98
CA SER A 168 -6.89 2.34 -6.72
C SER A 168 -5.75 3.28 -7.12
N LYS A 169 -6.06 4.48 -7.61
CA LYS A 169 -5.06 5.49 -7.97
C LYS A 169 -4.21 5.91 -6.76
N ALA A 170 -4.84 6.15 -5.62
CA ALA A 170 -4.13 6.46 -4.38
C ALA A 170 -3.24 5.29 -3.92
N ILE A 171 -3.76 4.06 -3.97
CA ILE A 171 -3.03 2.86 -3.56
C ILE A 171 -1.85 2.56 -4.48
N PHE A 172 -1.99 2.67 -5.81
CA PHE A 172 -0.87 2.52 -6.75
C PHE A 172 0.19 3.63 -6.65
N SER A 173 -0.11 4.72 -5.94
CA SER A 173 0.89 5.75 -5.61
C SER A 173 1.83 5.32 -4.47
N ILE A 174 1.50 4.24 -3.75
CA ILE A 174 2.37 3.67 -2.72
C ILE A 174 3.47 2.84 -3.41
N PRO A 175 4.76 3.08 -3.10
CA PRO A 175 5.86 2.31 -3.67
C PRO A 175 5.71 0.79 -3.42
N ALA A 176 6.20 -0.02 -4.37
CA ALA A 176 6.14 -1.48 -4.37
C ALA A 176 4.75 -2.12 -4.52
N VAL A 177 3.65 -1.35 -4.57
CA VAL A 177 2.34 -1.89 -4.93
C VAL A 177 2.35 -2.42 -6.36
N LYS A 178 1.80 -3.63 -6.54
CA LYS A 178 1.66 -4.30 -7.83
C LYS A 178 0.23 -4.67 -8.20
N GLY A 179 -0.70 -4.64 -7.24
CA GLY A 179 -2.10 -4.94 -7.47
C GLY A 179 -2.98 -4.49 -6.32
N ILE A 180 -4.26 -4.28 -6.64
CA ILE A 180 -5.34 -4.04 -5.69
C ILE A 180 -6.54 -4.87 -6.16
N GLU A 181 -7.28 -5.42 -5.21
CA GLU A 181 -8.53 -6.14 -5.47
C GLU A 181 -9.57 -5.76 -4.41
N PHE A 182 -10.85 -5.68 -4.78
CA PHE A 182 -11.95 -5.31 -3.89
C PHE A 182 -12.85 -6.52 -3.64
N GLY A 183 -13.34 -6.67 -2.41
CA GLY A 183 -14.23 -7.77 -2.02
C GLY A 183 -13.63 -9.15 -2.33
N ALA A 184 -14.36 -9.97 -3.08
CA ALA A 184 -13.91 -11.28 -3.56
C ALA A 184 -12.69 -11.19 -4.51
N GLY A 185 -12.41 -10.01 -5.08
CA GLY A 185 -11.20 -9.75 -5.84
C GLY A 185 -11.04 -10.65 -7.05
N PHE A 186 -9.84 -11.18 -7.27
CA PHE A 186 -9.57 -12.07 -8.40
C PHE A 186 -10.31 -13.42 -8.31
N LYS A 187 -10.77 -13.83 -7.12
CA LYS A 187 -11.61 -15.04 -6.96
C LYS A 187 -12.92 -14.91 -7.74
N ALA A 188 -13.46 -13.68 -7.87
CA ALA A 188 -14.69 -13.42 -8.61
C ALA A 188 -14.64 -13.92 -10.07
N ALA A 189 -13.45 -13.89 -10.71
CA ALA A 189 -13.26 -14.38 -12.07
C ALA A 189 -13.49 -15.90 -12.23
N ARG A 190 -13.60 -16.64 -11.13
CA ARG A 190 -13.88 -18.09 -11.10
C ARG A 190 -15.27 -18.43 -10.55
N MET A 191 -16.06 -17.43 -10.15
CA MET A 191 -17.38 -17.63 -9.53
C MET A 191 -18.49 -17.55 -10.57
N LYS A 192 -19.59 -18.27 -10.33
CA LYS A 192 -20.85 -18.06 -11.05
C LYS A 192 -21.53 -16.80 -10.53
N GLY A 193 -22.36 -16.15 -11.35
CA GLY A 193 -23.14 -14.99 -10.92
C GLY A 193 -24.03 -15.30 -9.70
N SER A 194 -24.64 -16.49 -9.64
CA SER A 194 -25.43 -16.95 -8.49
C SER A 194 -24.62 -17.09 -7.20
N GLU A 195 -23.30 -17.32 -7.31
CA GLU A 195 -22.39 -17.45 -6.18
C GLU A 195 -21.80 -16.10 -5.80
N HIS A 196 -21.56 -15.19 -6.76
CA HIS A 196 -20.93 -13.89 -6.54
C HIS A 196 -21.91 -12.80 -6.14
N ASN A 197 -23.12 -12.76 -6.70
CA ASN A 197 -24.09 -11.69 -6.43
C ASN A 197 -24.40 -11.58 -4.93
N ASP A 198 -24.40 -10.37 -4.40
CA ASP A 198 -24.71 -10.05 -3.01
C ASP A 198 -26.21 -9.71 -2.88
N PRO A 199 -27.06 -10.62 -2.34
CA PRO A 199 -28.50 -10.39 -2.26
C PRO A 199 -28.84 -9.27 -1.26
N TRP A 200 -29.74 -8.38 -1.65
CA TRP A 200 -30.28 -7.35 -0.77
C TRP A 200 -31.26 -7.93 0.25
N ILE A 201 -31.11 -7.53 1.50
CA ILE A 201 -31.94 -7.91 2.64
C ILE A 201 -32.31 -6.68 3.47
N ILE A 202 -33.36 -6.79 4.26
CA ILE A 202 -33.71 -5.82 5.30
C ILE A 202 -33.24 -6.38 6.64
N GLN A 203 -32.35 -5.66 7.32
CA GLN A 203 -31.89 -6.01 8.66
C GLN A 203 -31.92 -4.75 9.53
N ASP A 204 -32.57 -4.84 10.69
CA ASP A 204 -32.75 -3.71 11.63
C ASP A 204 -33.37 -2.47 10.96
N GLY A 205 -34.32 -2.68 10.04
CA GLY A 205 -34.99 -1.62 9.28
C GLY A 205 -34.11 -0.93 8.22
N LYS A 206 -32.91 -1.47 7.92
CA LYS A 206 -31.99 -0.92 6.91
C LYS A 206 -31.76 -1.92 5.78
N ILE A 207 -31.66 -1.41 4.55
CA ILE A 207 -31.26 -2.20 3.38
C ILE A 207 -29.76 -2.48 3.48
N LYS A 208 -29.38 -3.76 3.41
CA LYS A 208 -28.01 -4.28 3.42
C LYS A 208 -27.89 -5.44 2.45
N THR A 209 -26.69 -5.95 2.22
CA THR A 209 -26.50 -7.24 1.55
C THR A 209 -26.25 -8.35 2.56
N SER A 210 -26.66 -9.59 2.26
CA SER A 210 -26.44 -10.75 3.15
C SER A 210 -24.98 -11.22 3.21
N LYS A 211 -24.17 -10.81 2.23
CA LYS A 211 -22.72 -10.99 2.13
C LYS A 211 -22.10 -9.83 1.35
N ASN A 212 -20.77 -9.78 1.23
CA ASN A 212 -20.05 -8.60 0.72
C ASN A 212 -18.96 -8.95 -0.30
N ASP A 213 -19.25 -9.83 -1.26
CA ASP A 213 -18.29 -10.19 -2.32
C ASP A 213 -17.97 -8.99 -3.24
N ALA A 214 -18.85 -7.98 -3.33
CA ALA A 214 -18.58 -6.72 -4.01
C ALA A 214 -17.58 -5.80 -3.26
N GLY A 215 -17.31 -6.05 -1.97
CA GLY A 215 -16.41 -5.23 -1.16
C GLY A 215 -16.91 -3.81 -0.92
N GLY A 216 -18.22 -3.65 -0.71
CA GLY A 216 -18.85 -2.38 -0.33
C GLY A 216 -19.06 -1.37 -1.46
N ILE A 217 -18.71 -1.71 -2.71
CA ILE A 217 -18.82 -0.81 -3.85
C ILE A 217 -19.45 -1.55 -5.05
N ILE A 218 -20.57 -1.03 -5.56
CA ILE A 218 -21.25 -1.57 -6.75
C ILE A 218 -21.46 -0.43 -7.73
N GLY A 219 -21.12 -0.64 -9.01
CA GLY A 219 -21.23 0.39 -10.04
C GLY A 219 -20.37 1.62 -9.79
N GLY A 220 -19.33 1.50 -8.95
CA GLY A 220 -18.47 2.62 -8.58
C GLY A 220 -18.96 3.48 -7.41
N ILE A 221 -20.07 3.09 -6.78
CA ILE A 221 -20.76 3.82 -5.71
C ILE A 221 -20.80 2.94 -4.46
N SER A 222 -20.56 3.53 -3.28
CA SER A 222 -20.61 2.82 -2.02
C SER A 222 -22.03 2.31 -1.70
N THR A 223 -22.13 1.08 -1.20
CA THR A 223 -23.41 0.44 -0.87
C THR A 223 -23.83 0.65 0.58
N GLY A 224 -22.95 1.19 1.42
CA GLY A 224 -23.10 1.24 2.88
C GLY A 224 -22.63 -0.02 3.60
N MET A 225 -22.29 -1.08 2.86
CA MET A 225 -21.54 -2.23 3.38
C MET A 225 -20.06 -1.85 3.58
N PRO A 226 -19.31 -2.58 4.42
CA PRO A 226 -17.89 -2.32 4.61
C PRO A 226 -17.13 -2.30 3.29
N ILE A 227 -16.27 -1.29 3.10
CA ILE A 227 -15.39 -1.26 1.92
C ILE A 227 -14.16 -2.10 2.25
N GLU A 228 -13.95 -3.14 1.45
CA GLU A 228 -12.89 -4.13 1.66
C GLU A 228 -12.02 -4.25 0.42
N PHE A 229 -10.71 -4.16 0.61
CA PHE A 229 -9.76 -4.40 -0.47
C PHE A 229 -8.42 -4.94 0.03
N ASN A 230 -7.77 -5.74 -0.80
CA ASN A 230 -6.44 -6.25 -0.58
C ASN A 230 -5.43 -5.53 -1.48
N VAL A 231 -4.23 -5.26 -0.97
CA VAL A 231 -3.14 -4.59 -1.67
C VAL A 231 -1.93 -5.51 -1.73
N CYS A 232 -1.48 -5.81 -2.95
CA CYS A 232 -0.32 -6.66 -3.20
C CYS A 232 0.95 -5.83 -3.28
N PHE A 233 1.94 -6.18 -2.47
CA PHE A 233 3.28 -5.59 -2.46
C PHE A 233 4.30 -6.61 -2.98
N LYS A 234 5.11 -6.20 -3.96
CA LYS A 234 6.26 -7.01 -4.39
C LYS A 234 7.32 -7.09 -3.28
N PRO A 235 8.21 -8.09 -3.32
CA PRO A 235 9.40 -8.11 -2.46
C PRO A 235 10.25 -6.83 -2.59
N THR A 236 10.88 -6.42 -1.49
CA THR A 236 11.80 -5.29 -1.45
C THR A 236 12.96 -5.51 -2.43
N PRO A 237 13.18 -4.62 -3.42
CA PRO A 237 14.20 -4.85 -4.44
C PRO A 237 15.65 -4.81 -3.93
N SER A 238 15.90 -4.01 -2.89
CA SER A 238 17.21 -3.90 -2.25
C SER A 238 17.44 -5.10 -1.35
N ILE A 239 18.19 -6.09 -1.86
CA ILE A 239 18.61 -7.29 -1.14
C ILE A 239 20.14 -7.35 -1.07
N SER A 240 20.70 -8.06 -0.10
CA SER A 240 22.16 -8.19 0.07
C SER A 240 22.77 -9.33 -0.75
N LYS A 241 21.93 -10.11 -1.45
CA LYS A 241 22.35 -11.05 -2.49
C LYS A 241 22.79 -10.27 -3.72
N SER A 242 23.89 -10.72 -4.32
CA SER A 242 24.39 -10.08 -5.53
C SER A 242 23.48 -10.32 -6.73
N GLN A 243 23.22 -9.29 -7.52
CA GLN A 243 22.34 -9.34 -8.67
C GLN A 243 23.04 -8.91 -9.96
N LYS A 244 22.73 -9.57 -11.07
CA LYS A 244 23.21 -9.16 -12.39
C LYS A 244 22.57 -7.82 -12.74
N THR A 245 23.41 -6.85 -13.13
CA THR A 245 22.93 -5.58 -13.66
C THR A 245 23.96 -4.92 -14.58
N ILE A 246 23.64 -3.73 -15.07
CA ILE A 246 24.48 -2.89 -15.91
C ILE A 246 24.98 -1.67 -15.14
N ASP A 247 26.25 -1.33 -15.39
CA ASP A 247 26.87 -0.06 -15.03
C ASP A 247 26.82 0.85 -16.25
N ILE A 248 26.17 1.99 -16.11
CA ILE A 248 26.02 2.98 -17.17
C ILE A 248 26.89 4.19 -16.85
N LYS A 249 27.95 4.39 -17.64
CA LYS A 249 28.61 5.68 -17.72
C LYS A 249 27.86 6.53 -18.74
N PHE A 250 27.39 7.69 -18.31
CA PHE A 250 26.79 8.66 -19.21
C PHE A 250 27.88 9.64 -19.62
N ASP A 251 28.41 9.53 -20.84
CA ASP A 251 29.38 10.46 -21.43
C ASP A 251 28.76 11.36 -22.51
N GLY A 252 27.43 11.41 -22.55
CA GLY A 252 26.67 12.23 -23.48
C GLY A 252 26.39 11.59 -24.83
N ARG A 253 27.06 10.49 -25.25
CA ARG A 253 26.78 9.85 -26.55
C ARG A 253 26.91 8.33 -26.61
N ASP A 254 27.57 7.63 -25.69
CA ASP A 254 27.72 6.18 -25.77
C ASP A 254 27.34 5.40 -24.51
N ARG A 255 26.75 4.22 -24.71
CA ARG A 255 26.38 3.26 -23.66
C ARG A 255 27.39 2.12 -23.66
N THR A 256 28.43 2.19 -22.83
CA THR A 256 29.31 1.03 -22.63
C THR A 256 28.67 0.05 -21.64
N ASP A 257 28.20 -1.11 -22.11
CA ASP A 257 27.70 -2.21 -21.29
C ASP A 257 28.86 -2.95 -20.62
N ASN A 258 29.07 -2.72 -19.33
CA ASN A 258 29.89 -3.59 -18.50
C ASN A 258 28.98 -4.31 -17.51
N ARG A 259 28.65 -5.57 -17.82
CA ARG A 259 27.90 -6.46 -16.93
C ARG A 259 28.58 -6.52 -15.56
N ARG A 260 27.85 -6.18 -14.50
CA ARG A 260 28.35 -6.21 -13.12
C ARG A 260 27.38 -6.92 -12.18
N LYS A 261 27.92 -7.23 -11.00
CA LYS A 261 27.21 -7.70 -9.82
C LYS A 261 26.94 -6.48 -8.93
N ALA A 262 25.68 -6.09 -8.78
CA ALA A 262 25.23 -5.15 -7.75
C ALA A 262 24.98 -5.88 -6.43
#